data_AF-A0A7S1PUC7-F1
#
_entry.id   AF-A0A7S1PUC7-F1
#
_cell.length_a   1.000
_cell.length_b   1.000
_cell.length_c   1.000
_cell.angle_alpha   90.00
_cell.angle_beta   90.00
_cell.angle_gamma   90.00
#
_symmetry.space_group_name_H-M   'P 1'
#
loop_
_entity.id
_entity.type
_entity.pdbx_description
1 polymer ?
#
loop_
_entity_poly.entity_id
_entity_poly.type
_entity_poly.pdbx_seq_one_letter_code
_entity_poly.pdbx_strand_id
1 'polypeptide(L)'
;GGLGWFHQIHLLQAALSDHSGTATLFHRGDGDVLGGLAKHPDRERMTNGRPEDIETTVEVQSLDEVFGPRVRIHLLKVDAEGYDPLVLRGARRLLRARQIKFLVFEYDVAWKHAGHNLTLRAASQELYARGYSCFLMTKVALLPLYGKWWQKVYESVEWGNIFCGQSNDHDLFDAYLAHGTSNNYTLAFALTSLQSGVAGAL
;
A
#
# COMPACT_ATOMS: atom_id res chain seq x y z
N GLY A 1 11.33 35.86 17.62
CA GLY A 1 12.30 34.75 17.60
C GLY A 1 11.77 33.70 16.65
N GLY A 2 12.48 33.43 15.56
CA GLY A 2 12.03 32.54 14.50
C GLY A 2 12.02 31.09 14.96
N LEU A 3 10.84 30.46 14.94
CA LEU A 3 10.69 29.02 15.07
C LEU A 3 11.13 28.38 13.76
N GLY A 4 12.37 27.87 13.71
CA GLY A 4 12.83 27.03 12.62
C GLY A 4 12.08 25.70 12.64
N TRP A 5 11.41 25.35 11.54
CA TRP A 5 10.80 24.04 11.36
C TRP A 5 11.89 23.00 11.15
N PHE A 6 12.28 22.30 12.21
CA PHE A 6 13.15 21.14 12.08
C PHE A 6 12.32 19.92 11.66
N HIS A 7 12.76 19.25 10.60
CA HIS A 7 12.18 17.98 10.20
C HIS A 7 12.61 16.91 11.20
N GLN A 8 11.65 16.15 11.73
CA GLN A 8 11.93 15.00 12.58
C GLN A 8 11.95 13.74 11.72
N ILE A 9 13.15 13.15 11.58
CA ILE A 9 13.36 11.94 10.78
C ILE A 9 13.86 10.84 11.73
N HIS A 10 13.15 9.72 11.74
CA HIS A 10 13.52 8.53 12.49
C HIS A 10 13.77 7.38 11.51
N LEU A 11 14.97 6.81 11.56
CA LEU A 11 15.31 5.62 10.80
C LEU A 11 15.18 4.40 11.71
N LEU A 12 14.40 3.41 11.26
CA LEU A 12 14.27 2.12 11.91
C LEU A 12 14.90 1.08 10.99
N GLN A 13 15.99 0.47 11.44
CA GLN A 13 16.67 -0.58 10.69
C GLN A 13 15.99 -1.93 10.95
N ALA A 14 14.80 -2.09 10.38
CA ALA A 14 14.01 -3.31 10.47
C ALA A 14 13.25 -3.53 9.15
N ALA A 15 13.06 -4.79 8.77
CA ALA A 15 12.10 -5.14 7.74
C ALA A 15 10.68 -5.22 8.35
N LEU A 16 9.65 -5.13 7.51
CA LEU A 16 8.26 -5.17 7.96
C LEU A 16 7.54 -6.42 7.43
N SER A 17 6.68 -7.00 8.26
CA SER A 17 5.91 -8.21 7.96
C SER A 17 4.57 -8.21 8.70
N ASP A 18 3.80 -9.31 8.60
CA ASP A 18 2.58 -9.53 9.37
C ASP A 18 2.81 -10.03 10.81
N HIS A 19 4.08 -10.23 11.18
CA HIS A 19 4.55 -10.67 12.49
C HIS A 19 5.94 -10.09 12.78
N SER A 20 6.37 -10.26 14.03
CA SER A 20 7.74 -9.93 14.45
C SER A 20 8.58 -11.19 14.68
N GLY A 21 9.88 -11.08 14.51
CA GLY A 21 10.82 -12.20 14.56
C GLY A 21 11.91 -12.03 13.51
N THR A 22 12.26 -13.10 12.81
CA THR A 22 13.28 -13.06 11.76
C THR A 22 12.75 -13.58 10.44
N ALA A 23 13.22 -13.01 9.33
CA ALA A 23 12.95 -13.50 7.97
C ALA A 23 14.24 -13.51 7.13
N THR A 24 14.20 -14.20 6.00
CA THR A 24 15.28 -14.15 5.01
C THR A 24 15.05 -12.99 4.05
N LEU A 25 16.00 -12.07 4.01
CA LEU A 25 16.13 -11.05 2.98
C LEU A 25 16.94 -11.62 1.82
N PHE A 26 16.38 -11.56 0.61
CA PHE A 26 17.06 -11.92 -0.63
C PHE A 26 17.55 -10.65 -1.29
N HIS A 27 18.88 -10.50 -1.48
CA HIS A 27 19.44 -9.30 -2.09
C HIS A 27 20.75 -9.57 -2.86
N ARG A 28 21.15 -8.67 -3.75
CA ARG A 28 22.35 -8.77 -4.61
C ARG A 28 23.45 -7.78 -4.21
N GLY A 29 23.41 -7.32 -2.96
CA GLY A 29 24.31 -6.29 -2.42
C GLY A 29 23.81 -4.87 -2.68
N ASP A 30 24.72 -3.90 -2.62
CA ASP A 30 24.37 -2.48 -2.72
C ASP A 30 23.76 -2.12 -4.09
N GLY A 31 22.71 -1.31 -4.07
CA GLY A 31 22.00 -0.88 -5.27
C GLY A 31 21.04 -1.93 -5.86
N ASP A 32 20.75 -2.99 -5.11
CA ASP A 32 19.73 -3.94 -5.48
C ASP A 32 18.31 -3.39 -5.26
N VAL A 33 17.69 -2.97 -6.37
CA VAL A 33 16.33 -2.41 -6.39
C VAL A 33 15.22 -3.46 -6.36
N LEU A 34 15.55 -4.75 -6.36
CA LEU A 34 14.57 -5.83 -6.26
C LEU A 34 14.78 -6.67 -4.99
N GLY A 35 15.55 -6.14 -4.04
CA GLY A 35 15.89 -6.83 -2.80
C GLY A 35 14.69 -6.82 -1.85
N GLY A 36 14.28 -7.99 -1.35
CA GLY A 36 13.05 -8.09 -0.57
C GLY A 36 12.93 -9.40 0.20
N LEU A 37 11.87 -9.50 1.01
CA LEU A 37 11.53 -10.73 1.74
C LEU A 37 10.82 -11.78 0.84
N ALA A 38 10.51 -11.42 -0.40
CA ALA A 38 10.06 -12.32 -1.45
C ALA A 38 11.08 -12.34 -2.60
N LYS A 39 11.28 -13.51 -3.23
CA LYS A 39 12.10 -13.60 -4.45
C LYS A 39 11.35 -12.97 -5.61
N HIS A 40 11.85 -11.86 -6.14
CA HIS A 40 11.24 -11.17 -7.27
C HIS A 40 11.37 -12.00 -8.56
N PRO A 41 10.32 -12.21 -9.36
CA PRO A 41 10.40 -13.07 -10.56
C PRO A 41 11.23 -12.48 -11.69
N ASP A 42 11.31 -11.15 -11.81
CA ASP A 42 12.12 -10.48 -12.84
C ASP A 42 13.61 -10.37 -12.49
N ARG A 43 14.07 -11.08 -11.47
CA ARG A 43 15.45 -11.04 -10.98
C ARG A 43 16.50 -11.35 -12.04
N GLU A 44 16.19 -12.28 -12.94
CA GLU A 44 17.09 -12.67 -14.04
C GLU A 44 17.14 -11.63 -15.15
N ARG A 45 16.15 -10.72 -15.22
CA ARG A 45 16.04 -9.69 -16.25
C ARG A 45 16.75 -8.39 -15.87
N MET A 46 16.98 -8.15 -14.57
CA MET A 46 17.72 -6.98 -14.09
C MET A 46 19.18 -7.33 -13.79
N THR A 47 20.09 -6.51 -14.29
CA THR A 47 21.55 -6.69 -14.17
C THR A 47 22.17 -5.82 -13.06
N ASN A 48 21.38 -5.36 -12.10
CA ASN A 48 21.84 -4.56 -10.99
C ASN A 48 22.33 -5.43 -9.82
N GLY A 49 23.44 -5.03 -9.20
CA GLY A 49 24.09 -5.78 -8.14
C GLY A 49 24.82 -7.04 -8.63
N ARG A 50 24.98 -8.01 -7.73
CA ARG A 50 25.58 -9.33 -8.00
C ARG A 50 24.69 -10.19 -8.91
N PRO A 51 25.24 -11.25 -9.54
CA PRO A 51 24.44 -12.16 -10.37
C PRO A 51 23.55 -13.12 -9.55
N GLU A 52 23.93 -13.43 -8.32
CA GLU A 52 23.21 -14.37 -7.44
C GLU A 52 22.71 -13.69 -6.18
N ASP A 53 21.61 -14.20 -5.64
CA ASP A 53 21.05 -13.74 -4.38
C ASP A 53 21.93 -14.16 -3.21
N ILE A 54 22.18 -13.19 -2.34
CA ILE A 54 22.64 -13.37 -0.99
C ILE A 54 21.40 -13.50 -0.10
N GLU A 55 21.38 -14.54 0.72
CA GLU A 55 20.36 -14.74 1.75
C GLU A 55 20.89 -14.21 3.08
N THR A 56 20.22 -13.20 3.62
CA THR A 56 20.59 -12.57 4.90
C THR A 56 19.42 -12.68 5.87
N THR A 57 19.64 -13.27 7.04
CA THR A 57 18.63 -13.25 8.11
C THR A 57 18.53 -11.84 8.68
N VAL A 58 17.32 -11.27 8.69
CA VAL A 58 17.02 -9.93 9.21
C VAL A 58 15.89 -9.98 10.23
N GLU A 59 15.90 -9.02 11.14
CA GLU A 59 14.77 -8.77 12.04
C GLU A 59 13.58 -8.21 11.24
N VAL A 60 12.39 -8.74 11.52
CA VAL A 60 11.12 -8.24 11.01
C VAL A 60 10.24 -7.76 12.15
N GLN A 61 9.47 -6.71 11.88
CA GLN A 61 8.47 -6.18 12.81
C GLN A 61 7.12 -6.01 12.14
N SER A 62 6.04 -6.15 12.91
CA SER A 62 4.72 -5.67 12.47
C SER A 62 4.58 -4.16 12.68
N LEU A 63 3.87 -3.48 11.78
CA LEU A 63 3.57 -2.05 11.92
C LEU A 63 2.81 -1.73 13.22
N ASP A 64 1.96 -2.66 13.68
CA ASP A 64 1.23 -2.54 14.94
C ASP A 64 2.16 -2.55 16.17
N GLU A 65 3.35 -3.15 16.09
CA GLU A 65 4.36 -3.09 17.16
C GLU A 65 5.24 -1.86 17.06
N VAL A 66 5.61 -1.46 15.84
CA VAL A 66 6.41 -0.25 15.59
C VAL A 66 5.69 0.99 16.11
N PHE A 67 4.38 1.09 15.90
CA PHE A 67 3.61 2.26 16.27
C PHE A 67 2.68 2.01 17.45
N GLY A 68 2.76 2.83 18.49
CA GLY A 68 1.86 2.73 19.65
C GLY A 68 0.36 3.00 19.34
N PRO A 69 -0.54 2.72 20.29
CA PRO A 69 -1.99 2.81 20.10
C PRO A 69 -2.53 4.23 19.93
N ARG A 70 -1.73 5.27 20.16
CA ARG A 70 -2.13 6.68 20.04
C ARG A 70 -1.61 7.38 18.78
N VAL A 71 -0.84 6.68 17.93
CA VAL A 71 -0.31 7.28 16.71
C VAL A 71 -1.45 7.69 15.77
N ARG A 72 -1.23 8.75 15.00
CA ARG A 72 -2.00 9.06 13.80
C ARG A 72 -1.01 9.22 12.65
N ILE A 73 -1.19 8.41 11.63
CA ILE A 73 -0.37 8.40 10.42
C ILE A 73 -1.17 9.11 9.34
N HIS A 74 -0.68 10.27 8.90
CA HIS A 74 -1.34 11.01 7.83
C HIS A 74 -1.24 10.26 6.49
N LEU A 75 -0.05 9.76 6.17
CA LEU A 75 0.22 8.96 4.99
C LEU A 75 1.14 7.79 5.36
N LEU A 76 0.71 6.57 5.06
CA LEU A 76 1.56 5.39 5.07
C LEU A 76 1.90 5.04 3.63
N LYS A 77 3.17 5.01 3.27
CA LYS A 77 3.66 4.41 2.01
C LYS A 77 4.23 3.04 2.33
N VAL A 78 3.83 2.03 1.57
CA VAL A 78 4.42 0.69 1.56
C VAL A 78 4.95 0.43 0.15
N ASP A 79 6.17 -0.06 0.08
CA ASP A 79 6.88 -0.38 -1.15
C ASP A 79 7.99 -1.34 -0.71
N ALA A 80 7.61 -2.60 -0.56
CA ALA A 80 8.41 -3.65 0.07
C ALA A 80 8.76 -4.76 -0.94
N GLU A 81 8.91 -4.38 -2.21
CA GLU A 81 9.34 -5.22 -3.33
C GLU A 81 8.56 -6.55 -3.36
N GLY A 82 7.23 -6.44 -3.32
CA GLY A 82 6.29 -7.55 -3.34
C GLY A 82 5.83 -8.10 -1.99
N TYR A 83 6.41 -7.62 -0.87
CA TYR A 83 6.00 -8.03 0.48
C TYR A 83 4.91 -7.13 1.11
N ASP A 84 4.48 -6.10 0.38
CA ASP A 84 3.43 -5.15 0.71
C ASP A 84 2.18 -5.74 1.41
N PRO A 85 1.55 -6.83 0.91
CA PRO A 85 0.32 -7.32 1.52
C PRO A 85 0.53 -7.88 2.93
N LEU A 86 1.73 -8.40 3.23
CA LEU A 86 2.07 -8.87 4.57
C LEU A 86 2.40 -7.69 5.48
N VAL A 87 3.08 -6.66 4.98
CA VAL A 87 3.26 -5.39 5.72
C VAL A 87 1.90 -4.79 6.11
N LEU A 88 0.93 -4.76 5.19
CA LEU A 88 -0.43 -4.29 5.46
C LEU A 88 -1.15 -5.15 6.50
N ARG A 89 -0.94 -6.47 6.49
CA ARG A 89 -1.46 -7.38 7.52
C ARG A 89 -0.77 -7.19 8.87
N GLY A 90 0.45 -6.67 8.91
CA GLY A 90 1.12 -6.20 10.13
C GLY A 90 0.55 -4.91 10.71
N ALA A 91 -0.28 -4.18 9.96
CA ALA A 91 -0.95 -2.95 10.39
C ALA A 91 -2.42 -3.17 10.79
N ARG A 92 -2.81 -4.38 11.20
CA ARG A 92 -4.21 -4.76 11.45
C ARG A 92 -4.91 -3.85 12.45
N ARG A 93 -4.28 -3.53 13.57
CA ARG A 93 -4.81 -2.64 14.61
C ARG A 93 -4.84 -1.20 14.11
N LEU A 94 -3.77 -0.71 13.48
CA LEU A 94 -3.72 0.64 12.90
C LEU A 94 -4.86 0.87 11.89
N LEU A 95 -5.06 -0.07 10.97
CA LEU A 95 -6.11 -0.02 9.96
C LEU A 95 -7.50 -0.09 10.62
N ARG A 96 -7.72 -1.04 11.54
CA ARG A 96 -9.01 -1.20 12.25
C ARG A 96 -9.38 0.02 13.08
N ALA A 97 -8.41 0.64 13.75
CA ALA A 97 -8.60 1.84 14.55
C ALA A 97 -8.60 3.14 13.71
N ARG A 98 -8.55 3.02 12.37
CA ARG A 98 -8.53 4.14 11.43
C ARG A 98 -7.44 5.17 11.77
N GLN A 99 -6.26 4.66 12.14
CA GLN A 99 -5.11 5.48 12.51
C GLN A 99 -4.28 5.93 11.31
N ILE A 100 -4.47 5.30 10.16
CA ILE A 100 -3.87 5.66 8.89
C ILE A 100 -4.92 6.45 8.09
N LYS A 101 -4.65 7.70 7.74
CA LYS A 101 -5.59 8.52 6.96
C LYS A 101 -5.53 8.15 5.48
N PHE A 102 -4.33 8.19 4.91
CA PHE A 102 -4.05 7.74 3.55
C PHE A 102 -3.03 6.61 3.54
N LEU A 103 -3.20 5.69 2.60
CA LEU A 103 -2.31 4.57 2.35
C LEU A 103 -1.95 4.57 0.87
N VAL A 104 -0.66 4.43 0.57
CA VAL A 104 -0.16 4.10 -0.77
C VAL A 104 0.62 2.79 -0.64
N PHE A 105 0.33 1.82 -1.49
CA PHE A 105 1.13 0.59 -1.56
C PHE A 105 1.38 0.17 -3.00
N GLU A 106 2.46 -0.58 -3.23
CA GLU A 106 2.79 -1.10 -4.54
C GLU A 106 2.14 -2.47 -4.77
N TYR A 107 1.54 -2.65 -5.94
CA TYR A 107 1.13 -3.95 -6.44
C TYR A 107 2.04 -4.35 -7.60
N ASP A 108 2.65 -5.52 -7.50
CA ASP A 108 3.52 -6.08 -8.53
C ASP A 108 3.34 -7.60 -8.65
N VAL A 109 4.09 -8.19 -9.59
CA VAL A 109 4.12 -9.63 -9.82
C VAL A 109 4.82 -10.45 -8.72
N ALA A 110 5.58 -9.83 -7.83
CA ALA A 110 6.28 -10.48 -6.72
C ALA A 110 5.37 -10.83 -5.54
N TRP A 111 4.18 -10.22 -5.44
CA TRP A 111 3.16 -10.57 -4.44
C TRP A 111 2.86 -12.08 -4.38
N LYS A 112 2.78 -12.74 -5.54
CA LYS A 112 2.51 -14.19 -5.65
C LYS A 112 3.63 -15.06 -5.07
N HIS A 113 4.82 -14.49 -4.87
CA HIS A 113 5.99 -15.14 -4.31
C HIS A 113 6.15 -14.87 -2.80
N ALA A 114 5.46 -13.88 -2.25
CA ALA A 114 5.45 -13.60 -0.81
C ALA A 114 4.58 -14.60 -0.01
N GLY A 115 3.65 -15.30 -0.65
CA GLY A 115 2.80 -16.29 0.00
C GLY A 115 1.52 -16.62 -0.77
N HIS A 116 0.73 -17.54 -0.22
CA HIS A 116 -0.54 -17.96 -0.82
C HIS A 116 -1.65 -16.91 -0.62
N ASN A 117 -2.51 -16.75 -1.63
CA ASN A 117 -3.69 -15.86 -1.61
C ASN A 117 -3.38 -14.37 -1.34
N LEU A 118 -2.19 -13.91 -1.70
CA LEU A 118 -1.82 -12.49 -1.67
C LEU A 118 -2.19 -11.85 -3.01
N THR A 119 -3.48 -11.57 -3.19
CA THR A 119 -4.04 -10.95 -4.41
C THR A 119 -4.40 -9.50 -4.18
N LEU A 120 -4.36 -8.69 -5.24
CA LEU A 120 -4.84 -7.30 -5.17
C LEU A 120 -6.31 -7.26 -4.76
N ARG A 121 -7.11 -8.21 -5.25
CA ARG A 121 -8.51 -8.36 -4.84
C ARG A 121 -8.67 -8.60 -3.35
N ALA A 122 -7.92 -9.54 -2.77
CA ALA A 122 -8.03 -9.86 -1.36
C ALA A 122 -7.62 -8.66 -0.49
N ALA A 123 -6.48 -8.03 -0.81
CA ALA A 123 -6.01 -6.85 -0.07
C ALA A 123 -7.00 -5.68 -0.13
N SER A 124 -7.51 -5.34 -1.31
CA SER A 124 -8.51 -4.27 -1.48
C SER A 124 -9.83 -4.57 -0.77
N GLN A 125 -10.30 -5.83 -0.77
CA GLN A 125 -11.49 -6.26 -0.02
C GLN A 125 -11.27 -6.19 1.49
N GLU A 126 -10.10 -6.63 1.97
CA GLU A 126 -9.73 -6.53 3.39
C GLU A 126 -9.69 -5.06 3.86
N LEU A 127 -9.16 -4.15 3.06
CA LEU A 127 -9.13 -2.72 3.34
C LEU A 127 -10.53 -2.10 3.30
N TYR A 128 -11.34 -2.47 2.31
CA TYR A 128 -12.73 -2.01 2.20
C TYR A 128 -13.58 -2.44 3.40
N ALA A 129 -13.44 -3.67 3.88
CA ALA A 129 -14.11 -4.14 5.09
C ALA A 129 -13.72 -3.35 6.36
N ARG A 130 -12.59 -2.64 6.34
CA ARG A 130 -12.11 -1.77 7.43
C ARG A 130 -12.48 -0.29 7.23
N GLY A 131 -13.21 0.02 6.16
CA GLY A 131 -13.67 1.37 5.83
C GLY A 131 -12.64 2.19 5.07
N TYR A 132 -11.84 1.56 4.20
CA TYR A 132 -10.98 2.26 3.24
C TYR A 132 -11.48 2.05 1.81
N SER A 133 -11.52 3.12 1.04
CA SER A 133 -11.79 3.05 -0.40
C SER A 133 -10.45 3.10 -1.13
N CYS A 134 -10.13 2.05 -1.88
CA CYS A 134 -8.86 1.89 -2.60
C CYS A 134 -9.01 2.08 -4.10
N PHE A 135 -7.96 2.58 -4.73
CA PHE A 135 -7.92 2.98 -6.12
C PHE A 135 -6.59 2.59 -6.77
N LEU A 136 -6.64 1.98 -7.95
CA LEU A 136 -5.47 1.86 -8.82
C LEU A 136 -5.14 3.24 -9.40
N MET A 137 -3.91 3.70 -9.15
CA MET A 137 -3.42 4.97 -9.66
C MET A 137 -3.01 4.82 -11.12
N THR A 138 -3.68 5.55 -12.00
CA THR A 138 -3.28 5.70 -13.40
C THR A 138 -2.82 7.13 -13.66
N LYS A 139 -2.26 7.39 -14.84
CA LYS A 139 -1.82 8.74 -15.25
C LYS A 139 -2.94 9.77 -15.31
N VAL A 140 -4.20 9.35 -15.42
CA VAL A 140 -5.35 10.25 -15.69
C VAL A 140 -6.54 10.04 -14.76
N ALA A 141 -6.55 8.97 -13.96
CA ALA A 141 -7.67 8.60 -13.12
C ALA A 141 -7.26 7.69 -11.96
N LEU A 142 -8.06 7.72 -10.90
CA LEU A 142 -8.06 6.75 -9.81
C LEU A 142 -9.19 5.74 -10.04
N LEU A 143 -8.83 4.49 -10.34
CA LEU A 143 -9.81 3.44 -10.67
C LEU A 143 -10.20 2.66 -9.42
N PRO A 144 -11.48 2.65 -8.99
CA PRO A 144 -11.92 1.99 -7.76
C PRO A 144 -11.69 0.48 -7.76
N LEU A 145 -11.15 -0.04 -6.65
CA LEU A 145 -10.78 -1.45 -6.46
C LEU A 145 -11.71 -2.20 -5.49
N TYR A 146 -12.97 -1.78 -5.34
CA TYR A 146 -13.86 -2.35 -4.32
C TYR A 146 -15.30 -2.50 -4.80
N GLY A 147 -16.05 -3.37 -4.11
CA GLY A 147 -17.46 -3.60 -4.37
C GLY A 147 -17.77 -3.97 -5.82
N LYS A 148 -18.82 -3.35 -6.37
CA LYS A 148 -19.26 -3.54 -7.77
C LYS A 148 -18.29 -2.99 -8.82
N TRP A 149 -17.31 -2.19 -8.40
CA TRP A 149 -16.37 -1.54 -9.31
C TRP A 149 -15.13 -2.37 -9.60
N TRP A 150 -14.89 -3.43 -8.81
CA TRP A 150 -13.78 -4.35 -9.04
C TRP A 150 -13.87 -5.01 -10.43
N GLN A 151 -12.76 -5.01 -11.16
CA GLN A 151 -12.62 -5.74 -12.42
C GLN A 151 -11.49 -6.75 -12.34
N LYS A 152 -11.70 -7.94 -12.90
CA LYS A 152 -10.70 -9.03 -12.89
C LYS A 152 -9.37 -8.63 -13.56
N VAL A 153 -9.41 -7.72 -14.55
CA VAL A 153 -8.22 -7.25 -15.28
C VAL A 153 -7.21 -6.54 -14.38
N TYR A 154 -7.64 -5.97 -13.24
CA TYR A 154 -6.74 -5.29 -12.31
C TYR A 154 -5.73 -6.25 -11.66
N GLU A 155 -6.08 -7.53 -11.53
CA GLU A 155 -5.17 -8.55 -11.01
C GLU A 155 -4.01 -8.86 -11.98
N SER A 156 -4.19 -8.55 -13.27
CA SER A 156 -3.21 -8.85 -14.33
C SER A 156 -2.29 -7.68 -14.65
N VAL A 157 -2.37 -6.58 -13.89
CA VAL A 157 -1.42 -5.47 -14.01
C VAL A 157 -0.07 -5.95 -13.51
N GLU A 158 0.99 -5.74 -14.30
CA GLU A 158 2.36 -6.16 -13.93
C GLU A 158 2.91 -5.34 -12.77
N TRP A 159 2.56 -4.06 -12.72
CA TRP A 159 3.02 -3.11 -11.73
C TRP A 159 2.09 -1.90 -11.62
N GLY A 160 1.80 -1.43 -10.41
CA GLY A 160 1.01 -0.22 -10.20
C GLY A 160 0.96 0.23 -8.74
N ASN A 161 0.74 1.53 -8.55
CA ASN A 161 0.53 2.10 -7.22
C ASN A 161 -0.97 2.09 -6.87
N ILE A 162 -1.27 1.72 -5.63
CA ILE A 162 -2.62 1.72 -5.09
C ILE A 162 -2.74 2.83 -4.05
N PHE A 163 -3.70 3.72 -4.22
CA PHE A 163 -4.03 4.76 -3.24
C PHE A 163 -5.31 4.39 -2.50
N CYS A 164 -5.31 4.49 -1.19
CA CYS A 164 -6.48 4.30 -0.36
C CYS A 164 -6.64 5.45 0.62
N GLY A 165 -7.88 5.78 0.94
CA GLY A 165 -8.21 6.66 2.06
C GLY A 165 -9.43 6.15 2.82
N GLN A 166 -9.68 6.70 4.00
CA GLN A 166 -10.85 6.35 4.79
C GLN A 166 -12.13 6.73 4.05
N SER A 167 -13.07 5.79 3.95
CA SER A 167 -14.35 6.02 3.28
C SER A 167 -15.13 7.12 4.02
N ASN A 168 -15.77 8.00 3.25
CA ASN A 168 -16.50 9.21 3.71
C ASN A 168 -15.63 10.32 4.31
N ASP A 169 -14.29 10.23 4.24
CA ASP A 169 -13.41 11.36 4.56
C ASP A 169 -13.46 12.39 3.42
N HIS A 170 -13.72 13.65 3.76
CA HIS A 170 -13.75 14.75 2.78
C HIS A 170 -12.42 14.90 2.06
N ASP A 171 -11.31 14.65 2.75
CA ASP A 171 -9.98 14.80 2.14
C ASP A 171 -9.71 13.69 1.11
N LEU A 172 -10.39 12.54 1.22
CA LEU A 172 -10.33 11.52 0.17
C LEU A 172 -11.08 11.98 -1.09
N PHE A 173 -12.23 12.63 -0.93
CA PHE A 173 -12.98 13.22 -2.04
C PHE A 173 -12.11 14.27 -2.76
N ASP A 174 -11.48 15.17 -1.99
CA ASP A 174 -10.60 16.21 -2.54
C ASP A 174 -9.38 15.62 -3.26
N ALA A 175 -8.72 14.62 -2.66
CA ALA A 175 -7.60 13.93 -3.28
C ALA A 175 -8.00 13.22 -4.58
N TYR A 176 -9.18 12.60 -4.60
CA TYR A 176 -9.71 11.93 -5.78
C TYR A 176 -10.00 12.92 -6.93
N LEU A 177 -10.64 14.05 -6.61
CA LEU A 177 -10.88 15.10 -7.59
C LEU A 177 -9.57 15.65 -8.12
N ALA A 178 -8.64 16.04 -7.24
CA ALA A 178 -7.35 16.63 -7.61
C ALA A 178 -6.54 15.76 -8.58
N HIS A 179 -6.65 14.42 -8.47
CA HIS A 179 -5.94 13.50 -9.36
C HIS A 179 -6.58 13.35 -10.75
N GLY A 180 -7.92 13.43 -10.85
CA GLY A 180 -8.66 13.06 -12.07
C GLY A 180 -9.51 14.17 -12.69
N THR A 181 -9.22 15.44 -12.40
CA THR A 181 -10.06 16.62 -12.73
C THR A 181 -10.42 16.81 -14.21
N SER A 182 -9.83 16.08 -15.14
CA SER A 182 -9.99 16.33 -16.58
C SER A 182 -11.09 15.50 -17.26
N ASN A 183 -11.84 14.65 -16.55
CA ASN A 183 -12.97 13.91 -17.16
C ASN A 183 -14.26 13.86 -16.32
N ASN A 184 -15.41 13.95 -17.00
CA ASN A 184 -16.75 13.98 -16.38
C ASN A 184 -17.12 12.69 -15.63
N TYR A 185 -16.51 11.55 -15.99
CA TYR A 185 -16.79 10.27 -15.34
C TYR A 185 -16.18 10.19 -13.93
N THR A 186 -14.96 10.72 -13.75
CA THR A 186 -14.32 10.87 -12.45
C THR A 186 -15.18 11.73 -11.53
N LEU A 187 -15.65 12.89 -12.00
CA LEU A 187 -16.50 13.77 -11.19
C LEU A 187 -17.82 13.09 -10.80
N ALA A 188 -18.49 12.43 -11.76
CA ALA A 188 -19.72 11.70 -11.49
C ALA A 188 -19.52 10.58 -10.46
N PHE A 189 -18.42 9.83 -10.55
CA PHE A 189 -18.07 8.82 -9.55
C PHE A 189 -17.83 9.46 -8.17
N ALA A 190 -17.04 10.53 -8.10
CA ALA A 190 -16.72 11.20 -6.83
C ALA A 190 -17.99 11.67 -6.09
N LEU A 191 -18.89 12.34 -6.81
CA LEU A 191 -20.15 12.86 -6.25
C LEU A 191 -21.09 11.74 -5.79
N THR A 192 -21.12 10.61 -6.50
CA THR A 192 -22.06 9.52 -6.18
C THR A 192 -21.52 8.50 -5.18
N SER A 193 -20.19 8.33 -5.11
CA SER A 193 -19.57 7.21 -4.40
C SER A 193 -18.59 7.63 -3.30
N LEU A 194 -18.14 8.89 -3.26
CA LEU A 194 -17.17 9.38 -2.28
C LEU A 194 -17.64 10.54 -1.41
N GLN A 195 -18.58 11.36 -1.90
CA GLN A 195 -19.13 12.45 -1.12
C GLN A 195 -19.85 11.90 0.13
N SER A 196 -19.38 12.30 1.31
CA SER A 196 -19.93 11.90 2.61
C SER A 196 -21.43 12.24 2.63
N GLY A 197 -22.31 11.25 2.68
CA GLY A 197 -23.76 11.47 2.88
C GLY A 197 -24.75 10.71 2.00
N VAL A 198 -24.31 9.85 1.08
CA VAL A 198 -25.25 9.01 0.27
C VAL A 198 -25.03 7.51 0.52
N ALA A 199 -24.81 7.13 1.79
CA ALA A 199 -24.94 5.74 2.21
C ALA A 199 -26.34 5.55 2.83
N GLY A 200 -27.32 5.25 1.98
CA GLY A 200 -28.67 4.88 2.40
C GLY A 200 -29.55 4.42 1.24
N ALA A 201 -29.63 3.10 1.07
CA ALA A 201 -30.54 2.34 0.21
C ALA A 201 -30.27 2.36 -1.31
N LEU A 202 -29.62 1.30 -1.80
CA LEU A 202 -30.19 0.34 -2.76
C LEU A 202 -29.52 -1.03 -2.56
#